data_AF-A0A839NBL6-F1
#
_entry.id   AF-A0A839NBL6-F1
#
_cell.length_a   1.000
_cell.length_b   1.000
_cell.length_c   1.000
_cell.angle_alpha   90.00
_cell.angle_beta   90.00
_cell.angle_gamma   90.00
#
_symmetry.space_group_name_H-M   'P 1'
#
loop_
_entity.id
_entity.type
_entity.pdbx_description
1 polymer ?
#
loop_
_entity_poly.entity_id
_entity_poly.type
_entity_poly.pdbx_seq_one_letter_code
_entity_poly.pdbx_strand_id
1 'polypeptide(L)'
;MTQSPSPLLESTTRALTAHAIEAQRASRTPALVAGVARHGELLWDAAVGQADLSDPGVPLGPDTQFLVASNTKTFTAVLIMQLRDEGKLSLDDTLDQLVPGTTHTQVTVREMLAHISGMQREPVGDVWDTLEFPDREGLISGWNEAERVLRPHNRWHYSNLCYALLGQVVARLDGGSWEASLQRRLLDPLELRRTTLTLTAPRVGLYYVPPFTDVPVEEPVLAKNTTDSAGALASTLADMVRWHGFLLDPVEEILSPDTVEEMRQPQIAADPGWNTAWGLGLELERRDGRIWFGHTGGMPGGITGFFSEPESGTTGAVLMNNSISKDPAGTAIKFGAYVVEHDPQLPAPWQPGTVEPEELKPLVGQWFSEGAEFTFAIADGKLTAKLAAAPATVPLSVFEPEGEDVYRTVSGRERGERLVIHRRDDGSVRQFNWATYRFTREPLGFGQPTP
;
A
#
# COMPACT_ATOMS: atom_id res chain seq x y z
N MET A 1 -8.25 -25.95 -12.52
CA MET A 1 -9.40 -25.75 -11.63
C MET A 1 -9.37 -24.29 -11.20
N THR A 2 -10.36 -23.49 -11.59
CA THR A 2 -10.61 -22.21 -10.93
C THR A 2 -11.29 -22.53 -9.61
N GLN A 3 -10.50 -22.68 -8.55
CA GLN A 3 -11.08 -22.87 -7.22
C GLN A 3 -11.57 -21.50 -6.75
N SER A 4 -12.88 -21.37 -6.50
CA SER A 4 -13.40 -20.34 -5.61
C SER A 4 -12.58 -20.38 -4.30
N PRO A 5 -12.34 -19.24 -3.63
CA PRO A 5 -11.59 -19.23 -2.39
C PRO A 5 -12.21 -20.23 -1.42
N SER A 6 -11.41 -21.23 -1.03
CA SER A 6 -11.86 -22.21 -0.05
C SER A 6 -12.05 -21.49 1.28
N PRO A 7 -13.09 -21.83 2.05
CA PRO A 7 -13.25 -21.28 3.40
C PRO A 7 -12.01 -21.61 4.22
N LEU A 8 -11.62 -20.70 5.12
CA LEU A 8 -10.52 -20.96 6.05
C LEU A 8 -10.80 -22.21 6.88
N LEU A 9 -9.74 -22.92 7.26
CA LEU A 9 -9.76 -24.02 8.20
C LEU A 9 -10.45 -23.59 9.51
N GLU A 10 -11.21 -24.49 10.11
CA GLU A 10 -11.91 -24.23 11.38
C GLU A 10 -10.93 -23.84 12.51
N SER A 11 -9.75 -24.47 12.55
CA SER A 11 -8.68 -24.13 13.48
C SER A 11 -8.19 -22.69 13.30
N THR A 12 -8.06 -22.25 12.04
CA THR A 12 -7.62 -20.89 11.69
C THR A 12 -8.66 -19.87 12.12
N THR A 13 -9.92 -20.09 11.74
CA THR A 13 -11.07 -19.26 12.13
C THR A 13 -11.17 -19.10 13.66
N ARG A 14 -11.07 -20.22 14.40
CA ARG A 14 -11.13 -20.20 15.87
C ARG A 14 -9.99 -19.39 16.50
N ALA A 15 -8.77 -19.50 15.98
CA ALA A 15 -7.62 -18.74 16.46
C ALA A 15 -7.76 -17.24 16.17
N LEU A 16 -8.23 -16.87 14.97
CA LEU A 16 -8.52 -15.47 14.63
C LEU A 16 -9.58 -14.86 15.55
N THR A 17 -10.66 -15.59 15.86
CA THR A 17 -11.67 -15.13 16.83
C THR A 17 -11.09 -14.92 18.22
N ALA A 18 -10.22 -15.83 18.69
CA ALA A 18 -9.54 -15.66 19.97
C ALA A 18 -8.65 -14.40 19.96
N HIS A 19 -7.89 -14.17 18.88
CA HIS A 19 -7.06 -12.98 18.71
C HIS A 19 -7.89 -11.68 18.69
N ALA A 20 -9.08 -11.68 18.08
CA ALA A 20 -9.98 -10.52 18.09
C ALA A 20 -10.50 -10.20 19.49
N ILE A 21 -10.89 -11.22 20.27
CA ILE A 21 -11.30 -11.04 21.67
C ILE A 21 -10.12 -10.53 22.51
N GLU A 22 -8.92 -11.08 22.32
CA GLU A 22 -7.72 -10.61 23.01
C GLU A 22 -7.38 -9.15 22.67
N ALA A 23 -7.45 -8.77 21.40
CA ALA A 23 -7.24 -7.39 20.96
C ALA A 23 -8.28 -6.44 21.55
N GLN A 24 -9.55 -6.83 21.55
CA GLN A 24 -10.63 -6.04 22.12
C GLN A 24 -10.40 -5.81 23.63
N ARG A 25 -10.06 -6.87 24.37
CA ARG A 25 -9.76 -6.79 25.80
C ARG A 25 -8.51 -5.95 26.09
N ALA A 26 -7.43 -6.17 25.32
CA ALA A 26 -6.16 -5.50 25.52
C ALA A 26 -6.22 -3.99 25.24
N SER A 27 -7.07 -3.58 24.28
CA SER A 27 -7.33 -2.19 23.92
C SER A 27 -8.49 -1.57 24.70
N ARG A 28 -9.22 -2.34 25.51
CA ARG A 28 -10.38 -1.88 26.31
C ARG A 28 -11.40 -1.13 25.44
N THR A 29 -11.68 -1.65 24.25
CA THR A 29 -12.54 -0.98 23.26
C THR A 29 -13.98 -1.50 23.33
N PRO A 30 -15.02 -0.64 23.33
CA PRO A 30 -16.41 -1.09 23.37
C PRO A 30 -16.84 -1.96 22.18
N ALA A 31 -16.30 -1.67 20.99
CA ALA A 31 -16.55 -2.40 19.76
C ALA A 31 -15.25 -2.65 19.01
N LEU A 32 -15.07 -3.87 18.54
CA LEU A 32 -14.01 -4.26 17.61
C LEU A 32 -14.61 -5.04 16.46
N VAL A 33 -14.26 -4.63 15.23
CA VAL A 33 -14.46 -5.43 14.02
C VAL A 33 -13.07 -5.77 13.47
N ALA A 34 -12.80 -7.05 13.26
CA ALA A 34 -11.56 -7.53 12.63
C ALA A 34 -11.88 -8.29 11.36
N GLY A 35 -10.93 -8.35 10.43
CA GLY A 35 -11.08 -9.12 9.21
C GLY A 35 -9.76 -9.55 8.60
N VAL A 36 -9.85 -10.63 7.82
CA VAL A 36 -8.80 -11.06 6.89
C VAL A 36 -9.42 -11.22 5.52
N ALA A 37 -8.77 -10.66 4.53
CA ALA A 37 -9.18 -10.73 3.14
C ALA A 37 -8.04 -11.20 2.25
N ARG A 38 -8.38 -11.67 1.05
CA ARG A 38 -7.42 -12.02 0.01
C ARG A 38 -7.91 -11.47 -1.32
N HIS A 39 -7.06 -10.70 -2.01
CA HIS A 39 -7.41 -10.01 -3.27
C HIS A 39 -8.72 -9.21 -3.19
N GLY A 40 -8.96 -8.52 -2.06
CA GLY A 40 -10.16 -7.71 -1.86
C GLY A 40 -11.43 -8.49 -1.47
N GLU A 41 -11.35 -9.80 -1.29
CA GLU A 41 -12.47 -10.64 -0.84
C GLU A 41 -12.28 -11.06 0.62
N LEU A 42 -13.29 -10.81 1.47
CA LEU A 42 -13.28 -11.21 2.87
C LEU A 42 -13.27 -12.75 2.99
N LEU A 43 -12.25 -13.28 3.67
CA LEU A 43 -12.15 -14.70 4.02
C LEU A 43 -12.69 -14.98 5.43
N TRP A 44 -12.57 -13.99 6.32
CA TRP A 44 -12.99 -14.06 7.70
C TRP A 44 -13.25 -12.67 8.26
N ASP A 45 -14.25 -12.56 9.13
CA ASP A 45 -14.49 -11.40 9.97
C ASP A 45 -14.96 -11.82 11.37
N ALA A 46 -14.79 -10.92 12.33
CA ALA A 46 -15.40 -11.05 13.64
C ALA A 46 -15.75 -9.68 14.22
N ALA A 47 -16.92 -9.64 14.87
CA ALA A 47 -17.39 -8.52 15.67
C ALA A 47 -17.36 -8.89 17.15
N VAL A 48 -16.77 -8.04 17.98
CA VAL A 48 -16.69 -8.21 19.45
C VAL A 48 -17.16 -6.94 20.12
N GLY A 49 -18.13 -7.05 21.03
CA GLY A 49 -18.66 -5.92 21.80
C GLY A 49 -19.95 -5.33 21.22
N GLN A 50 -20.17 -4.03 21.40
CA GLN A 50 -21.40 -3.33 21.02
C GLN A 50 -21.07 -2.09 20.19
N ALA A 51 -21.72 -1.95 19.01
CA ALA A 51 -21.53 -0.80 18.14
C ALA A 51 -21.86 0.52 18.85
N ASP A 52 -22.95 0.55 19.60
CA ASP A 52 -23.41 1.70 20.38
C ASP A 52 -23.85 1.23 21.77
N LEU A 53 -23.30 1.83 22.82
CA LEU A 53 -23.61 1.50 24.22
C LEU A 53 -24.98 2.04 24.66
N SER A 54 -25.53 3.03 23.95
CA SER A 54 -26.85 3.61 24.20
C SER A 54 -27.96 2.86 23.47
N ASP A 55 -27.64 2.15 22.38
CA ASP A 55 -28.58 1.37 21.57
C ASP A 55 -27.99 -0.01 21.19
N PRO A 56 -28.31 -1.07 21.96
CA PRO A 56 -27.82 -2.43 21.67
C PRO A 56 -28.43 -3.04 20.39
N GLY A 57 -29.40 -2.37 19.76
CA GLY A 57 -29.99 -2.79 18.49
C GLY A 57 -29.14 -2.44 17.26
N VAL A 58 -28.12 -1.59 17.41
CA VAL A 58 -27.24 -1.22 16.30
C VAL A 58 -26.38 -2.42 15.89
N PRO A 59 -26.44 -2.86 14.62
CA PRO A 59 -25.65 -4.01 14.18
C PRO A 59 -24.16 -3.68 14.19
N LEU A 60 -23.36 -4.64 14.64
CA LEU A 60 -21.89 -4.60 14.59
C LEU A 60 -21.39 -5.70 13.65
N GLY A 61 -20.71 -5.33 12.58
CA GLY A 61 -20.18 -6.27 11.59
C GLY A 61 -19.50 -5.58 10.41
N PRO A 62 -19.29 -6.31 9.30
CA PRO A 62 -18.51 -5.82 8.16
C PRO A 62 -19.04 -4.56 7.47
N ASP A 63 -20.34 -4.25 7.62
CA ASP A 63 -21.02 -3.09 7.03
C ASP A 63 -21.26 -1.93 8.00
N THR A 64 -20.85 -2.09 9.27
CA THR A 64 -20.95 -1.04 10.29
C THR A 64 -19.84 0.00 10.06
N GLN A 65 -20.21 1.27 10.00
CA GLN A 65 -19.24 2.34 9.78
C GLN A 65 -18.45 2.70 11.04
N PHE A 66 -17.15 2.91 10.85
CA PHE A 66 -16.19 3.47 11.81
C PHE A 66 -15.52 4.69 11.19
N LEU A 67 -14.98 5.59 12.02
CA LEU A 67 -14.02 6.59 11.54
C LEU A 67 -12.71 5.88 11.19
N VAL A 68 -12.34 5.87 9.91
CA VAL A 68 -11.07 5.26 9.44
C VAL A 68 -9.90 6.24 9.48
N ALA A 69 -10.18 7.50 9.79
CA ALA A 69 -9.19 8.52 10.12
C ALA A 69 -8.07 8.58 9.08
N SER A 70 -6.81 8.47 9.50
CA SER A 70 -5.64 8.64 8.63
C SER A 70 -5.53 7.62 7.48
N ASN A 71 -6.31 6.54 7.46
CA ASN A 71 -6.49 5.75 6.23
C ASN A 71 -6.97 6.61 5.05
N THR A 72 -7.66 7.74 5.30
CA THR A 72 -8.00 8.74 4.29
C THR A 72 -6.81 9.19 3.44
N LYS A 73 -5.59 9.20 4.02
CA LYS A 73 -4.38 9.61 3.31
C LYS A 73 -4.08 8.71 2.12
N THR A 74 -4.38 7.41 2.19
CA THR A 74 -4.15 6.51 1.06
C THR A 74 -5.02 6.91 -0.14
N PHE A 75 -6.25 7.36 0.09
CA PHE A 75 -7.14 7.87 -0.95
C PHE A 75 -6.60 9.18 -1.54
N THR A 76 -6.20 10.13 -0.70
CA THR A 76 -5.58 11.39 -1.14
C THR A 76 -4.30 11.14 -1.94
N ALA A 77 -3.48 10.18 -1.51
CA ALA A 77 -2.27 9.79 -2.22
C ALA A 77 -2.62 9.23 -3.61
N VAL A 78 -3.57 8.31 -3.73
CA VAL A 78 -4.02 7.79 -5.04
C VAL A 78 -4.54 8.91 -5.94
N LEU A 79 -5.32 9.87 -5.43
CA LEU A 79 -5.78 11.02 -6.24
C LEU A 79 -4.61 11.84 -6.79
N ILE A 80 -3.57 12.08 -5.99
CA ILE A 80 -2.36 12.77 -6.44
C ILE A 80 -1.64 11.94 -7.52
N MET A 81 -1.54 10.63 -7.33
CA MET A 81 -0.90 9.72 -8.29
C MET A 81 -1.69 9.64 -9.60
N GLN A 82 -3.03 9.66 -9.57
CA GLN A 82 -3.88 9.77 -10.76
C GLN A 82 -3.60 11.06 -11.53
N LEU A 83 -3.54 12.21 -10.84
CA LEU A 83 -3.25 13.50 -11.46
C LEU A 83 -1.85 13.53 -12.08
N ARG A 84 -0.90 12.83 -11.46
CA ARG A 84 0.47 12.66 -11.97
C ARG A 84 0.50 11.78 -13.22
N ASP A 85 -0.22 10.67 -13.23
CA ASP A 85 -0.33 9.77 -14.39
C ASP A 85 -1.06 10.47 -15.57
N GLU A 86 -2.01 11.37 -15.27
CA GLU A 86 -2.65 12.27 -16.25
C GLU A 86 -1.73 13.40 -16.77
N GLY A 87 -0.51 13.51 -16.26
CA GLY A 87 0.44 14.57 -16.62
C GLY A 87 0.08 15.96 -16.10
N LYS A 88 -0.82 16.06 -15.11
CA LYS A 88 -1.24 17.35 -14.52
C LYS A 88 -0.26 17.88 -13.47
N LEU A 89 0.58 17.03 -12.92
CA LEU A 89 1.68 17.39 -12.01
C LEU A 89 2.85 16.42 -12.14
N SER A 90 4.03 16.87 -11.76
CA SER A 90 5.17 16.01 -11.39
C SER A 90 5.23 15.86 -9.87
N LEU A 91 5.75 14.73 -9.37
CA LEU A 91 6.01 14.58 -7.94
C LEU A 91 7.07 15.57 -7.41
N ASP A 92 7.89 16.13 -8.29
CA ASP A 92 8.91 17.12 -7.95
C ASP A 92 8.41 18.57 -8.08
N ASP A 93 7.16 18.77 -8.54
CA ASP A 93 6.52 20.09 -8.48
C ASP A 93 6.38 20.53 -7.03
N THR A 94 6.54 21.84 -6.80
CA THR A 94 6.50 22.40 -5.45
C THR A 94 5.13 22.97 -5.12
N LEU A 95 4.80 22.96 -3.84
CA LEU A 95 3.49 23.39 -3.37
C LEU A 95 3.19 24.86 -3.68
N ASP A 96 4.19 25.74 -3.64
CA ASP A 96 4.06 27.16 -4.00
C ASP A 96 3.74 27.40 -5.48
N GLN A 97 4.11 26.47 -6.36
CA GLN A 97 3.72 26.49 -7.77
C GLN A 97 2.27 26.02 -7.94
N LEU A 98 1.88 24.99 -7.19
CA LEU A 98 0.59 24.33 -7.33
C LEU A 98 -0.53 25.07 -6.59
N VAL A 99 -0.29 25.65 -5.42
CA VAL A 99 -1.30 26.29 -4.57
C VAL A 99 -0.94 27.77 -4.33
N PRO A 100 -1.55 28.70 -5.09
CA PRO A 100 -1.26 30.12 -4.94
C PRO A 100 -1.51 30.64 -3.53
N GLY A 101 -0.62 31.52 -3.07
CA GLY A 101 -0.67 32.13 -1.74
C GLY A 101 0.13 31.37 -0.67
N THR A 102 0.68 30.20 -0.99
CA THR A 102 1.60 29.49 -0.10
C THR A 102 3.05 30.00 -0.27
N THR A 103 3.80 30.14 0.83
CA THR A 103 5.12 30.83 0.84
C THR A 103 6.33 29.93 1.09
N HIS A 104 6.14 28.72 1.64
CA HIS A 104 7.23 27.74 1.77
C HIS A 104 7.64 27.23 0.39
N THR A 105 8.84 27.63 -0.05
CA THR A 105 9.42 27.18 -1.31
C THR A 105 10.08 25.81 -1.15
N GLN A 106 10.21 25.08 -2.25
CA GLN A 106 10.92 23.79 -2.30
C GLN A 106 10.33 22.68 -1.42
N VAL A 107 9.03 22.73 -1.12
CA VAL A 107 8.30 21.58 -0.56
C VAL A 107 7.64 20.85 -1.72
N THR A 108 8.15 19.67 -2.06
CA THR A 108 7.65 18.91 -3.23
C THR A 108 6.45 18.04 -2.88
N VAL A 109 5.66 17.68 -3.89
CA VAL A 109 4.56 16.72 -3.73
C VAL A 109 5.07 15.37 -3.20
N ARG A 110 6.22 14.89 -3.69
CA ARG A 110 6.89 13.66 -3.21
C ARG A 110 7.17 13.73 -1.71
N GLU A 111 7.75 14.85 -1.26
CA GLU A 111 8.09 15.06 0.15
C GLU A 111 6.84 15.05 1.05
N MET A 112 5.74 15.63 0.56
CA MET A 112 4.46 15.68 1.28
C MET A 112 3.81 14.29 1.39
N LEU A 113 3.77 13.52 0.30
CA LEU A 113 3.22 12.15 0.28
C LEU A 113 3.98 11.22 1.23
N ALA A 114 5.30 11.36 1.29
CA ALA A 114 6.19 10.49 2.04
C ALA A 114 6.48 10.95 3.48
N HIS A 115 5.90 12.07 3.93
CA HIS A 115 6.19 12.67 5.25
C HIS A 115 7.68 12.97 5.48
N ILE A 116 8.34 13.55 4.47
CA ILE A 116 9.78 13.89 4.49
C ILE A 116 10.06 15.35 4.15
N SER A 117 9.03 16.21 4.12
CA SER A 117 9.18 17.66 3.92
C SER A 117 9.84 18.37 5.11
N GLY A 118 9.68 17.80 6.31
CA GLY A 118 10.09 18.41 7.58
C GLY A 118 9.15 19.50 8.09
N MET A 119 7.97 19.67 7.48
CA MET A 119 6.92 20.56 7.96
C MET A 119 6.29 20.04 9.25
N GLN A 120 5.82 20.95 10.11
CA GLN A 120 5.13 20.58 11.35
C GLN A 120 3.92 19.65 11.12
N ARG A 121 3.55 18.95 12.19
CA ARG A 121 2.56 17.87 12.14
C ARG A 121 1.15 18.33 11.81
N GLU A 122 0.66 19.36 12.49
CA GLU A 122 -0.74 19.81 12.42
C GLU A 122 -0.81 21.24 11.86
N PRO A 123 -1.98 21.69 11.37
CA PRO A 123 -2.22 23.11 11.10
C PRO A 123 -1.86 23.98 12.30
N VAL A 124 -1.46 25.23 12.03
CA VAL A 124 -1.13 26.21 13.07
C VAL A 124 -2.34 26.44 13.99
N GLY A 125 -2.08 26.51 15.30
CA GLY A 125 -3.09 26.66 16.36
C GLY A 125 -3.31 25.37 17.16
N ASP A 126 -4.09 25.47 18.23
CA ASP A 126 -4.36 24.38 19.16
C ASP A 126 -5.61 23.57 18.73
N VAL A 127 -5.63 23.11 17.47
CA VAL A 127 -6.82 22.50 16.82
C VAL A 127 -7.38 21.28 17.53
N TRP A 128 -6.57 20.60 18.35
CA TRP A 128 -7.01 19.44 19.14
C TRP A 128 -7.55 19.81 20.53
N ASP A 129 -7.24 21.01 21.02
CA ASP A 129 -7.82 21.56 22.25
C ASP A 129 -9.13 22.30 21.94
N THR A 130 -9.17 23.04 20.83
CA THR A 130 -10.36 23.79 20.40
C THR A 130 -11.35 22.93 19.60
N LEU A 131 -10.86 21.89 18.92
CA LEU A 131 -11.61 21.09 17.94
C LEU A 131 -12.13 21.91 16.76
N GLU A 132 -11.56 23.09 16.53
CA GLU A 132 -11.88 24.00 15.43
C GLU A 132 -10.80 23.87 14.35
N PHE A 133 -11.17 23.30 13.19
CA PHE A 133 -10.25 23.10 12.07
C PHE A 133 -10.38 24.22 11.03
N PRO A 134 -9.28 24.65 10.40
CA PRO A 134 -9.29 25.82 9.53
C PRO A 134 -10.13 25.59 8.27
N ASP A 135 -10.72 26.68 7.78
CA ASP A 135 -11.20 26.76 6.41
C ASP A 135 -10.02 26.93 5.43
N ARG A 136 -10.32 27.16 4.15
CA ARG A 136 -9.27 27.25 3.12
C ARG A 136 -8.35 28.44 3.33
N GLU A 137 -8.89 29.58 3.74
CA GLU A 137 -8.10 30.79 3.96
C GLU A 137 -7.19 30.61 5.17
N GLY A 138 -7.75 30.12 6.29
CA GLY A 138 -7.00 29.79 7.50
C GLY A 138 -5.92 28.72 7.29
N LEU A 139 -6.17 27.74 6.42
CA LEU A 139 -5.20 26.70 6.11
C LEU A 139 -4.01 27.26 5.30
N ILE A 140 -4.24 28.17 4.35
CA ILE A 140 -3.18 28.80 3.55
C ILE A 140 -2.40 29.83 4.37
N SER A 141 -3.09 30.68 5.16
CA SER A 141 -2.40 31.61 6.06
C SER A 141 -1.59 30.86 7.11
N GLY A 142 -2.19 29.84 7.74
CA GLY A 142 -1.52 28.96 8.70
C GLY A 142 -0.34 28.22 8.09
N TRP A 143 -0.40 27.78 6.83
CA TRP A 143 0.77 27.22 6.14
C TRP A 143 1.93 28.19 6.08
N ASN A 144 1.67 29.48 5.80
CA ASN A 144 2.72 30.50 5.71
C ASN A 144 3.34 30.83 7.07
N GLU A 145 2.62 30.59 8.15
CA GLU A 145 3.11 30.72 9.54
C GLU A 145 3.76 29.44 10.07
N ALA A 146 3.47 28.30 9.44
CA ALA A 146 3.93 26.99 9.89
C ALA A 146 5.46 26.88 9.86
N GLU A 147 6.01 26.19 10.85
CA GLU A 147 7.44 25.92 10.92
C GLU A 147 7.85 24.70 10.09
N ARG A 148 8.99 24.82 9.41
CA ARG A 148 9.73 23.68 8.87
C ARG A 148 10.66 23.14 9.96
N VAL A 149 10.07 22.37 10.88
CA VAL A 149 10.70 21.87 12.11
C VAL A 149 11.91 20.95 11.87
N LEU A 150 12.03 20.36 10.67
CA LEU A 150 13.15 19.53 10.26
C LEU A 150 13.61 19.85 8.84
N ARG A 151 14.87 19.51 8.51
CA ARG A 151 15.33 19.56 7.12
C ARG A 151 14.61 18.48 6.29
N PRO A 152 14.27 18.75 5.02
CA PRO A 152 13.71 17.73 4.14
C PRO A 152 14.64 16.53 4.00
N HIS A 153 14.06 15.35 3.78
CA HIS A 153 14.75 14.06 3.66
C HIS A 153 15.63 13.68 4.87
N ASN A 154 15.59 14.43 5.98
CA ASN A 154 16.47 14.17 7.12
C ASN A 154 15.97 13.03 8.00
N ARG A 155 14.67 13.05 8.32
CA ARG A 155 13.96 12.05 9.13
C ARG A 155 12.52 12.01 8.68
N TRP A 156 11.89 10.86 8.86
CA TRP A 156 10.44 10.76 8.72
C TRP A 156 9.75 11.63 9.78
N HIS A 157 8.82 12.47 9.36
CA HIS A 157 8.05 13.34 10.23
C HIS A 157 6.62 13.49 9.71
N TYR A 158 5.71 12.77 10.35
CA TYR A 158 4.30 12.76 9.99
C TYR A 158 3.68 14.16 9.98
N SER A 159 2.95 14.49 8.93
CA SER A 159 2.27 15.79 8.79
C SER A 159 0.88 15.67 8.18
N ASN A 160 -0.14 15.90 9.01
CA ASN A 160 -1.51 16.12 8.59
C ASN A 160 -1.65 17.42 7.80
N LEU A 161 -0.87 18.45 8.16
CA LEU A 161 -0.84 19.73 7.43
C LEU A 161 -0.44 19.52 5.95
N CYS A 162 0.59 18.72 5.67
CA CYS A 162 0.94 18.38 4.29
C CYS A 162 -0.22 17.70 3.55
N TYR A 163 -0.92 16.75 4.16
CA TYR A 163 -2.04 16.07 3.49
C TYR A 163 -3.25 16.99 3.28
N ALA A 164 -3.53 17.91 4.21
CA ALA A 164 -4.53 18.94 4.01
C ALA A 164 -4.23 19.80 2.77
N LEU A 165 -2.95 20.14 2.55
CA LEU A 165 -2.52 20.88 1.36
C LEU A 165 -2.50 20.02 0.09
N LEU A 166 -2.20 18.73 0.16
CA LEU A 166 -2.41 17.80 -0.96
C LEU A 166 -3.88 17.76 -1.39
N GLY A 167 -4.82 17.84 -0.44
CA GLY A 167 -6.24 18.02 -0.76
C GLY A 167 -6.52 19.30 -1.57
N GLN A 168 -5.81 20.40 -1.29
CA GLN A 168 -5.93 21.65 -2.06
C GLN A 168 -5.31 21.51 -3.46
N VAL A 169 -4.21 20.76 -3.61
CA VAL A 169 -3.62 20.42 -4.91
C VAL A 169 -4.64 19.65 -5.77
N VAL A 170 -5.25 18.61 -5.21
CA VAL A 170 -6.30 17.83 -5.89
C VAL A 170 -7.46 18.72 -6.33
N ALA A 171 -8.04 19.48 -5.40
CA ALA A 171 -9.18 20.36 -5.66
C ALA A 171 -8.90 21.32 -6.84
N ARG A 172 -7.70 21.89 -6.89
CA ARG A 172 -7.30 22.83 -7.93
C ARG A 172 -7.07 22.16 -9.28
N LEU A 173 -6.30 21.08 -9.32
CA LEU A 173 -5.89 20.43 -10.57
C LEU A 173 -7.00 19.58 -11.19
N ASP A 174 -7.96 19.14 -10.37
CA ASP A 174 -9.10 18.37 -10.84
C ASP A 174 -10.38 19.19 -11.08
N GLY A 175 -10.37 20.46 -10.67
CA GLY A 175 -11.48 21.40 -10.92
C GLY A 175 -12.72 21.10 -10.07
N GLY A 176 -12.60 21.21 -8.73
CA GLY A 176 -13.70 21.00 -7.80
C GLY A 176 -13.25 21.01 -6.34
N SER A 177 -14.00 20.34 -5.47
CA SER A 177 -13.52 20.01 -4.12
C SER A 177 -12.73 18.70 -4.14
N TRP A 178 -11.90 18.48 -3.12
CA TRP A 178 -11.26 17.18 -2.90
C TRP A 178 -12.31 16.07 -2.74
N GLU A 179 -13.39 16.33 -2.01
CA GLU A 179 -14.53 15.40 -1.85
C GLU A 179 -15.15 14.98 -3.19
N ALA A 180 -15.43 15.96 -4.07
CA ALA A 180 -16.00 15.66 -5.38
C ALA A 180 -15.04 14.83 -6.25
N SER A 181 -13.73 15.05 -6.09
CA SER A 181 -12.70 14.27 -6.78
C SER A 181 -12.64 12.84 -6.22
N LEU A 182 -12.63 12.69 -4.89
CA LEU A 182 -12.68 11.40 -4.19
C LEU A 182 -13.90 10.57 -4.63
N GLN A 183 -15.09 11.17 -4.62
CA GLN A 183 -16.33 10.50 -5.00
C GLN A 183 -16.25 10.00 -6.45
N ARG A 184 -15.99 10.91 -7.39
CA ARG A 184 -16.04 10.63 -8.83
C ARG A 184 -14.92 9.68 -9.30
N ARG A 185 -13.73 9.79 -8.72
CA ARG A 185 -12.54 9.08 -9.21
C ARG A 185 -12.28 7.76 -8.50
N LEU A 186 -12.73 7.61 -7.24
CA LEU A 186 -12.41 6.45 -6.43
C LEU A 186 -13.65 5.78 -5.85
N LEU A 187 -14.52 6.50 -5.13
CA LEU A 187 -15.61 5.84 -4.40
C LEU A 187 -16.68 5.25 -5.35
N ASP A 188 -17.10 6.01 -6.36
CA ASP A 188 -18.09 5.52 -7.34
C ASP A 188 -17.53 4.37 -8.20
N PRO A 189 -16.33 4.50 -8.82
CA PRO A 189 -15.81 3.44 -9.70
C PRO A 189 -15.42 2.14 -8.97
N LEU A 190 -14.97 2.24 -7.71
CA LEU A 190 -14.62 1.07 -6.90
C LEU A 190 -15.80 0.55 -6.07
N GLU A 191 -16.98 1.15 -6.22
CA GLU A 191 -18.20 0.83 -5.48
C GLU A 191 -18.03 0.82 -3.95
N LEU A 192 -17.29 1.79 -3.41
CA LEU A 192 -17.09 1.99 -1.98
C LEU A 192 -18.29 2.75 -1.38
N ARG A 193 -19.46 2.12 -1.50
CA ARG A 193 -20.80 2.72 -1.26
C ARG A 193 -21.05 3.11 0.19
N ARG A 194 -20.26 2.59 1.13
CA ARG A 194 -20.33 2.87 2.57
C ARG A 194 -19.08 3.61 3.05
N THR A 195 -18.39 4.31 2.16
CA THR A 195 -17.31 5.24 2.50
C THR A 195 -17.79 6.68 2.32
N THR A 196 -17.73 7.49 3.36
CA THR A 196 -18.34 8.83 3.42
C THR A 196 -17.48 9.80 4.25
N LEU A 197 -17.70 11.12 4.11
CA LEU A 197 -16.98 12.14 4.93
C LEU A 197 -17.40 12.20 6.40
N THR A 198 -18.52 11.56 6.74
CA THR A 198 -19.04 11.51 8.10
C THR A 198 -19.76 10.18 8.33
N LEU A 199 -20.03 9.85 9.58
CA LEU A 199 -20.69 8.59 9.93
C LEU A 199 -22.17 8.59 9.52
N THR A 200 -22.61 7.48 8.96
CA THR A 200 -23.98 7.19 8.51
C THR A 200 -24.42 5.80 8.97
N ALA A 201 -25.67 5.67 9.40
CA ALA A 201 -26.18 4.40 9.95
C ALA A 201 -26.14 3.24 8.92
N PRO A 202 -25.85 2.00 9.35
CA PRO A 202 -25.43 1.62 10.70
C PRO A 202 -23.99 2.05 10.99
N ARG A 203 -23.75 2.67 12.15
CA ARG A 203 -22.44 3.21 12.57
C ARG A 203 -22.17 2.85 14.03
N VAL A 204 -20.90 2.89 14.42
CA VAL A 204 -20.54 2.86 15.85
C VAL A 204 -20.77 4.20 16.55
N GLY A 205 -21.04 4.15 17.85
CA GLY A 205 -20.79 5.25 18.77
C GLY A 205 -19.29 5.47 18.96
N LEU A 206 -18.89 6.65 19.41
CA LEU A 206 -17.50 7.07 19.58
C LEU A 206 -17.18 7.22 21.05
N TYR A 207 -16.10 6.57 21.53
CA TYR A 207 -15.83 6.52 22.97
C TYR A 207 -14.37 6.76 23.37
N TYR A 208 -14.19 7.38 24.53
CA TYR A 208 -12.94 7.36 25.29
C TYR A 208 -13.12 6.47 26.52
N VAL A 209 -12.20 5.53 26.74
CA VAL A 209 -12.17 4.72 27.97
C VAL A 209 -10.99 5.16 28.84
N PRO A 210 -11.23 5.89 29.94
CA PRO A 210 -10.15 6.41 30.77
C PRO A 210 -9.25 5.31 31.35
N PRO A 211 -7.96 5.56 31.61
CA PRO A 211 -7.02 4.54 32.10
C PRO A 211 -7.34 4.01 33.50
N PHE A 212 -8.12 4.74 34.31
CA PHE A 212 -8.40 4.43 35.71
C PHE A 212 -9.85 4.00 35.99
N THR A 213 -10.68 3.84 34.95
CA THR A 213 -12.06 3.33 35.07
C THR A 213 -12.47 2.59 33.81
N ASP A 214 -13.29 1.55 33.93
CA ASP A 214 -13.85 0.78 32.80
C ASP A 214 -15.14 1.39 32.24
N VAL A 215 -15.51 2.60 32.67
CA VAL A 215 -16.71 3.31 32.18
C VAL A 215 -16.33 4.16 30.97
N PRO A 216 -16.86 3.87 29.76
CA PRO A 216 -16.63 4.68 28.58
C PRO A 216 -17.33 6.04 28.67
N VAL A 217 -16.73 7.04 28.04
CA VAL A 217 -17.28 8.40 27.89
C VAL A 217 -17.48 8.63 26.39
N GLU A 218 -18.60 9.23 26.01
CA GLU A 218 -18.86 9.59 24.62
C GLU A 218 -17.89 10.66 24.12
N GLU A 219 -17.47 10.53 22.85
CA GLU A 219 -16.64 11.50 22.16
C GLU A 219 -17.37 12.14 20.97
N PRO A 220 -17.02 13.39 20.62
CA PRO A 220 -17.71 14.11 19.55
C PRO A 220 -17.32 13.58 18.17
N VAL A 221 -18.26 13.71 17.22
CA VAL A 221 -17.93 13.67 15.79
C VAL A 221 -17.37 15.02 15.40
N LEU A 222 -16.17 15.04 14.82
CA LEU A 222 -15.47 16.27 14.44
C LEU A 222 -15.80 16.70 13.00
N ALA A 223 -15.95 18.01 12.78
CA ALA A 223 -15.93 18.60 11.44
C ALA A 223 -14.50 19.07 11.13
N LYS A 224 -13.83 18.39 10.20
CA LYS A 224 -12.41 18.63 9.90
C LYS A 224 -12.17 19.63 8.77
N ASN A 225 -13.23 20.09 8.10
CA ASN A 225 -13.19 21.13 7.09
C ASN A 225 -12.10 20.84 6.03
N THR A 226 -11.20 21.79 5.77
CA THR A 226 -10.18 21.60 4.73
C THR A 226 -9.11 20.57 5.06
N THR A 227 -9.12 20.03 6.28
CA THR A 227 -8.24 18.92 6.70
C THR A 227 -8.86 17.54 6.49
N ASP A 228 -10.04 17.46 5.87
CA ASP A 228 -10.73 16.19 5.60
C ASP A 228 -9.85 15.19 4.84
N SER A 229 -9.09 15.70 3.86
CA SER A 229 -8.14 14.93 3.03
C SER A 229 -7.00 14.26 3.81
N ALA A 230 -6.79 14.65 5.08
CA ALA A 230 -5.83 14.02 5.97
C ALA A 230 -6.47 12.95 6.88
N GLY A 231 -7.79 12.93 7.10
CA GLY A 231 -8.34 11.94 8.02
C GLY A 231 -9.80 12.03 8.42
N ALA A 232 -10.72 12.45 7.55
CA ALA A 232 -12.15 12.56 7.91
C ALA A 232 -13.00 11.35 7.54
N LEU A 233 -12.53 10.41 6.71
CA LEU A 233 -13.41 9.37 6.20
C LEU A 233 -13.96 8.46 7.30
N ALA A 234 -15.24 8.16 7.15
CA ALA A 234 -15.92 7.01 7.73
C ALA A 234 -16.02 5.91 6.67
N SER A 235 -15.74 4.67 7.05
CA SER A 235 -15.86 3.52 6.15
C SER A 235 -16.17 2.25 6.95
N THR A 236 -16.29 1.13 6.26
CA THR A 236 -16.60 -0.18 6.82
C THR A 236 -15.45 -1.15 6.57
N LEU A 237 -15.46 -2.31 7.25
CA LEU A 237 -14.50 -3.37 6.95
C LEU A 237 -14.61 -3.81 5.49
N ALA A 238 -15.84 -3.99 4.98
CA ALA A 238 -16.07 -4.47 3.63
C ALA A 238 -15.52 -3.51 2.55
N ASP A 239 -15.74 -2.20 2.70
CA ASP A 239 -15.24 -1.20 1.75
C ASP A 239 -13.71 -1.04 1.85
N MET A 240 -13.16 -0.99 3.06
CA MET A 240 -11.71 -0.87 3.23
C MET A 240 -10.96 -2.11 2.74
N VAL A 241 -11.55 -3.31 2.84
CA VAL A 241 -10.99 -4.51 2.25
C VAL A 241 -10.98 -4.43 0.72
N ARG A 242 -12.05 -3.93 0.09
CA ARG A 242 -12.07 -3.69 -1.36
C ARG A 242 -11.02 -2.66 -1.79
N TRP A 243 -10.90 -1.56 -1.02
CA TRP A 243 -9.86 -0.55 -1.23
C TRP A 243 -8.45 -1.16 -1.19
N HIS A 244 -8.17 -2.01 -0.21
CA HIS A 244 -6.89 -2.72 -0.12
C HIS A 244 -6.71 -3.77 -1.24
N GLY A 245 -7.80 -4.39 -1.71
CA GLY A 245 -7.79 -5.22 -2.91
C GLY A 245 -7.32 -4.43 -4.14
N PHE A 246 -7.87 -3.23 -4.34
CA PHE A 246 -7.42 -2.31 -5.38
C PHE A 246 -5.96 -1.88 -5.23
N LEU A 247 -5.46 -1.65 -4.01
CA LEU A 247 -4.04 -1.35 -3.78
C LEU A 247 -3.11 -2.56 -3.94
N LEU A 248 -3.64 -3.79 -3.95
CA LEU A 248 -2.89 -5.00 -4.24
C LEU A 248 -2.82 -5.24 -5.75
N ASP A 249 -3.97 -5.14 -6.41
CA ASP A 249 -4.21 -5.42 -7.83
C ASP A 249 -5.12 -4.32 -8.41
N PRO A 250 -4.56 -3.22 -8.91
CA PRO A 250 -5.34 -2.08 -9.32
C PRO A 250 -6.06 -2.32 -10.64
N VAL A 251 -7.24 -1.72 -10.75
CA VAL A 251 -7.95 -1.56 -12.03
C VAL A 251 -7.15 -0.56 -12.87
N GLU A 252 -6.57 -1.00 -13.99
CA GLU A 252 -5.64 -0.22 -14.81
C GLU A 252 -6.24 1.10 -15.29
N GLU A 253 -7.55 1.14 -15.57
CA GLU A 253 -8.27 2.35 -15.94
C GLU A 253 -8.39 3.39 -14.81
N ILE A 254 -8.20 2.98 -13.55
CA ILE A 254 -8.24 3.85 -12.37
C ILE A 254 -6.84 4.27 -11.96
N LEU A 255 -5.88 3.33 -11.87
CA LEU A 255 -4.47 3.63 -11.60
C LEU A 255 -3.58 2.53 -12.19
N SER A 256 -2.44 2.92 -12.76
CA SER A 256 -1.49 1.95 -13.31
C SER A 256 -0.92 1.01 -12.23
N PRO A 257 -0.77 -0.30 -12.51
CA PRO A 257 -0.05 -1.23 -11.64
C PRO A 257 1.36 -0.77 -11.27
N ASP A 258 2.11 -0.18 -12.22
CA ASP A 258 3.45 0.36 -11.97
C ASP A 258 3.40 1.56 -11.01
N THR A 259 2.33 2.37 -11.05
CA THR A 259 2.13 3.49 -10.13
C THR A 259 1.87 2.99 -8.71
N VAL A 260 1.06 1.94 -8.52
CA VAL A 260 0.88 1.32 -7.20
C VAL A 260 2.16 0.63 -6.72
N GLU A 261 2.95 0.02 -7.61
CA GLU A 261 4.30 -0.46 -7.29
C GLU A 261 5.18 0.69 -6.76
N GLU A 262 5.23 1.85 -7.44
CA GLU A 262 5.97 3.04 -6.96
C GLU A 262 5.48 3.50 -5.58
N MET A 263 4.17 3.53 -5.33
CA MET A 263 3.62 3.93 -4.04
C MET A 263 4.13 3.08 -2.87
N ARG A 264 4.43 1.80 -3.14
CA ARG A 264 4.92 0.82 -2.15
C ARG A 264 6.45 0.83 -2.01
N GLN A 265 7.17 1.62 -2.80
CA GLN A 265 8.62 1.74 -2.68
C GLN A 265 9.03 2.64 -1.50
N PRO A 266 9.96 2.21 -0.64
CA PRO A 266 10.38 2.99 0.51
C PRO A 266 11.07 4.30 0.08
N GLN A 267 10.50 5.42 0.50
CA GLN A 267 11.09 6.75 0.34
C GLN A 267 12.00 7.12 1.52
N ILE A 268 11.68 6.62 2.71
CA ILE A 268 12.48 6.79 3.92
C ILE A 268 12.22 5.67 4.93
N ALA A 269 13.23 5.29 5.72
CA ALA A 269 13.02 4.49 6.92
C ALA A 269 12.46 5.38 8.05
N ALA A 270 11.40 4.92 8.71
CA ALA A 270 10.72 5.65 9.78
C ALA A 270 11.23 5.26 11.18
N ASP A 271 11.98 4.18 11.31
CA ASP A 271 12.64 3.76 12.55
C ASP A 271 14.13 3.37 12.33
N PRO A 272 14.97 3.39 13.37
CA PRO A 272 16.38 3.00 13.26
C PRO A 272 16.63 1.54 12.86
N GLY A 273 15.67 0.64 13.12
CA GLY A 273 15.75 -0.79 12.81
C GLY A 273 15.29 -1.15 11.40
N TRP A 274 14.78 -0.18 10.62
CA TRP A 274 14.23 -0.40 9.27
C TRP A 274 13.10 -1.45 9.27
N ASN A 275 12.32 -1.46 10.34
CA ASN A 275 11.10 -2.25 10.45
C ASN A 275 9.88 -1.47 9.96
N THR A 276 9.94 -0.14 10.00
CA THR A 276 8.94 0.76 9.43
C THR A 276 9.62 1.65 8.41
N ALA A 277 9.00 1.79 7.25
CA ALA A 277 9.35 2.76 6.22
C ALA A 277 8.09 3.44 5.70
N TRP A 278 8.25 4.47 4.88
CA TRP A 278 7.14 5.16 4.26
C TRP A 278 7.32 5.22 2.75
N GLY A 279 6.27 4.84 2.02
CA GLY A 279 6.15 4.99 0.59
C GLY A 279 5.49 6.32 0.22
N LEU A 280 4.83 6.37 -0.94
CA LEU A 280 4.04 7.52 -1.35
C LEU A 280 2.62 7.38 -0.80
N GLY A 281 2.45 7.76 0.46
CA GLY A 281 1.18 7.70 1.19
C GLY A 281 0.79 6.35 1.76
N LEU A 282 1.74 5.41 1.79
CA LEU A 282 1.59 4.10 2.42
C LEU A 282 2.67 3.89 3.48
N GLU A 283 2.26 3.44 4.66
CA GLU A 283 3.14 2.90 5.68
C GLU A 283 3.64 1.51 5.22
N LEU A 284 4.92 1.21 5.45
CA LEU A 284 5.55 -0.05 5.08
C LEU A 284 6.12 -0.71 6.34
N GLU A 285 5.54 -1.83 6.75
CA GLU A 285 5.88 -2.58 7.97
C GLU A 285 6.54 -3.91 7.61
N ARG A 286 7.81 -4.07 7.99
CA ARG A 286 8.53 -5.33 7.88
C ARG A 286 8.28 -6.18 9.13
N ARG A 287 7.58 -7.30 8.98
CA ARG A 287 7.31 -8.27 10.05
C ARG A 287 7.44 -9.69 9.51
N ASP A 288 8.11 -10.55 10.27
CA ASP A 288 8.29 -11.99 9.95
C ASP A 288 8.82 -12.25 8.53
N GLY A 289 9.76 -11.41 8.08
CA GLY A 289 10.37 -11.53 6.75
C GLY A 289 9.49 -11.04 5.59
N ARG A 290 8.30 -10.51 5.87
CA ARG A 290 7.36 -9.95 4.89
C ARG A 290 7.28 -8.44 5.00
N ILE A 291 6.89 -7.78 3.91
CA ILE A 291 6.61 -6.34 3.89
C ILE A 291 5.11 -6.16 3.72
N TRP A 292 4.49 -5.57 4.75
CA TRP A 292 3.10 -5.20 4.76
C TRP A 292 2.99 -3.72 4.42
N PHE A 293 2.06 -3.33 3.55
CA PHE A 293 1.80 -1.93 3.25
C PHE A 293 0.37 -1.54 3.65
N GLY A 294 0.17 -0.30 4.05
CA GLY A 294 -1.16 0.15 4.45
C GLY A 294 -1.12 1.45 5.23
N HIS A 295 -2.00 1.58 6.23
CA HIS A 295 -1.98 2.72 7.13
C HIS A 295 -2.76 2.41 8.42
N THR A 296 -2.39 3.09 9.51
CA THR A 296 -3.22 3.18 10.72
C THR A 296 -4.13 4.40 10.71
N GLY A 297 -5.24 4.36 11.44
CA GLY A 297 -6.12 5.51 11.60
C GLY A 297 -6.29 5.83 13.08
N GLY A 298 -6.25 7.12 13.42
CA GLY A 298 -6.63 7.58 14.75
C GLY A 298 -7.38 8.91 14.71
N MET A 299 -8.53 8.93 15.40
CA MET A 299 -9.41 10.07 15.66
C MET A 299 -10.09 9.84 17.02
N PRO A 300 -10.63 10.89 17.67
CA PRO A 300 -11.52 10.70 18.80
C PRO A 300 -12.58 9.63 18.52
N GLY A 301 -12.61 8.60 19.37
CA GLY A 301 -13.52 7.47 19.28
C GLY A 301 -13.30 6.51 18.10
N GLY A 302 -12.15 6.56 17.40
CA GLY A 302 -11.86 5.67 16.29
C GLY A 302 -10.38 5.37 16.11
N ILE A 303 -9.99 4.10 16.30
CA ILE A 303 -8.67 3.59 15.91
C ILE A 303 -8.83 2.45 14.92
N THR A 304 -8.06 2.47 13.84
CA THR A 304 -8.12 1.45 12.78
C THR A 304 -6.71 1.06 12.30
N GLY A 305 -6.60 -0.09 11.67
CA GLY A 305 -5.39 -0.53 10.98
C GLY A 305 -5.76 -1.46 9.84
N PHE A 306 -5.20 -1.19 8.66
CA PHE A 306 -5.37 -2.01 7.47
C PHE A 306 -4.02 -2.18 6.79
N PHE A 307 -3.60 -3.44 6.59
CA PHE A 307 -2.29 -3.76 6.06
C PHE A 307 -2.36 -4.97 5.14
N SER A 308 -1.71 -4.87 3.99
CA SER A 308 -1.72 -5.87 2.93
C SER A 308 -0.31 -6.34 2.61
N GLU A 309 -0.17 -7.62 2.28
CA GLU A 309 1.09 -8.22 1.87
C GLU A 309 1.01 -8.62 0.38
N PRO A 310 1.81 -8.00 -0.51
CA PRO A 310 1.68 -8.17 -1.96
C PRO A 310 1.79 -9.60 -2.46
N GLU A 311 2.72 -10.40 -1.93
CA GLU A 311 3.01 -11.73 -2.48
C GLU A 311 1.88 -12.72 -2.22
N SER A 312 1.26 -12.66 -1.04
CA SER A 312 0.11 -13.51 -0.68
C SER A 312 -1.25 -12.89 -1.02
N GLY A 313 -1.28 -11.64 -1.50
CA GLY A 313 -2.51 -10.89 -1.74
C GLY A 313 -3.38 -10.71 -0.49
N THR A 314 -2.83 -10.91 0.71
CA THR A 314 -3.60 -11.00 1.95
C THR A 314 -3.63 -9.66 2.67
N THR A 315 -4.82 -9.24 3.13
CA THR A 315 -5.05 -8.03 3.92
C THR A 315 -5.53 -8.41 5.31
N GLY A 316 -4.85 -7.92 6.34
CA GLY A 316 -5.33 -7.94 7.72
C GLY A 316 -5.92 -6.59 8.11
N ALA A 317 -7.00 -6.61 8.91
CA ALA A 317 -7.76 -5.42 9.27
C ALA A 317 -8.24 -5.44 10.71
N VAL A 318 -8.29 -4.26 11.33
CA VAL A 318 -8.94 -4.03 12.63
C VAL A 318 -9.56 -2.63 12.67
N LEU A 319 -10.79 -2.55 13.20
CA LEU A 319 -11.51 -1.31 13.45
C LEU A 319 -12.02 -1.30 14.88
N MET A 320 -11.80 -0.20 15.60
CA MET A 320 -12.14 -0.05 17.01
C MET A 320 -12.79 1.32 17.23
N ASN A 321 -13.84 1.37 18.05
CA ASN A 321 -14.60 2.59 18.31
C ASN A 321 -14.16 3.33 19.59
N ASN A 322 -12.85 3.34 19.83
CA ASN A 322 -12.27 4.07 20.95
C ASN A 322 -11.05 4.90 20.57
N SER A 323 -10.68 5.88 21.39
CA SER A 323 -9.56 6.81 21.15
C SER A 323 -8.15 6.23 21.28
N ILE A 324 -7.98 5.07 21.93
CA ILE A 324 -6.67 4.48 22.20
C ILE A 324 -6.73 2.97 21.97
N SER A 325 -5.74 2.43 21.28
CA SER A 325 -5.54 0.98 21.18
C SER A 325 -4.07 0.62 21.31
N LYS A 326 -3.80 -0.67 21.55
CA LYS A 326 -2.43 -1.20 21.52
C LYS A 326 -2.10 -1.66 20.10
N ASP A 327 -1.11 -1.02 19.48
CA ASP A 327 -0.50 -1.41 18.20
C ASP A 327 -1.54 -1.84 17.12
N PRO A 328 -2.30 -0.89 16.54
CA PRO A 328 -3.29 -1.22 15.52
C PRO A 328 -2.67 -1.82 14.26
N ALA A 329 -1.48 -1.37 13.85
CA ALA A 329 -0.75 -1.95 12.73
C ALA A 329 -0.40 -3.41 13.00
N GLY A 330 0.22 -3.70 14.15
CA GLY A 330 0.57 -5.05 14.51
C GLY A 330 -0.62 -5.98 14.72
N THR A 331 -1.72 -5.45 15.24
CA THR A 331 -2.96 -6.22 15.39
C THR A 331 -3.52 -6.61 14.01
N ALA A 332 -3.60 -5.66 13.06
CA ALA A 332 -4.03 -5.94 11.70
C ALA A 332 -3.11 -6.95 11.01
N ILE A 333 -1.79 -6.70 11.02
CA ILE A 333 -0.78 -7.57 10.42
C ILE A 333 -0.83 -8.98 11.03
N LYS A 334 -1.03 -9.11 12.35
CA LYS A 334 -1.14 -10.41 13.03
C LYS A 334 -2.27 -11.26 12.44
N PHE A 335 -3.43 -10.68 12.13
CA PHE A 335 -4.53 -11.43 11.52
C PHE A 335 -4.16 -11.93 10.12
N GLY A 336 -3.62 -11.06 9.27
CA GLY A 336 -3.19 -11.44 7.92
C GLY A 336 -2.07 -12.48 7.94
N ALA A 337 -1.02 -12.24 8.71
CA ALA A 337 0.14 -13.13 8.83
C ALA A 337 -0.25 -14.52 9.33
N TYR A 338 -1.19 -14.59 10.28
CA TYR A 338 -1.68 -15.87 10.79
C TYR A 338 -2.33 -16.72 9.69
N VAL A 339 -3.15 -16.12 8.83
CA VAL A 339 -3.74 -16.79 7.66
C VAL A 339 -2.68 -17.17 6.64
N VAL A 340 -1.70 -16.31 6.37
CA VAL A 340 -0.60 -16.64 5.45
C VAL A 340 0.22 -17.84 5.94
N GLU A 341 0.41 -17.99 7.25
CA GLU A 341 1.18 -19.10 7.83
C GLU A 341 0.37 -20.39 7.95
N HIS A 342 -0.87 -20.31 8.44
CA HIS A 342 -1.68 -21.48 8.82
C HIS A 342 -2.70 -21.90 7.77
N ASP A 343 -2.98 -21.03 6.80
CA ASP A 343 -3.93 -21.27 5.71
C ASP A 343 -3.48 -20.59 4.40
N PRO A 344 -2.24 -20.89 3.94
CA PRO A 344 -1.68 -20.27 2.75
C PRO A 344 -2.51 -20.66 1.52
N GLN A 345 -2.58 -19.74 0.55
CA GLN A 345 -3.08 -20.10 -0.77
C GLN A 345 -2.20 -21.20 -1.36
N LEU A 346 -2.85 -22.29 -1.79
CA LEU A 346 -2.12 -23.35 -2.47
C LEU A 346 -1.54 -22.80 -3.79
N PRO A 347 -0.27 -23.09 -4.10
CA PRO A 347 0.31 -22.70 -5.37
C PRO A 347 -0.50 -23.35 -6.50
N ALA A 348 -0.62 -22.64 -7.63
CA ALA A 348 -1.24 -23.20 -8.81
C ALA A 348 -0.50 -24.51 -9.19
N PRO A 349 -1.23 -25.61 -9.45
CA PRO A 349 -0.61 -26.82 -9.97
C PRO A 349 0.15 -26.48 -11.26
N TRP A 350 1.37 -27.00 -11.37
CA TRP A 350 2.15 -26.86 -12.61
C TRP A 350 1.32 -27.36 -13.80
N GLN A 351 1.30 -26.56 -14.87
CA GLN A 351 0.69 -26.94 -16.14
C GLN A 351 1.78 -27.13 -17.19
N PRO A 352 1.68 -28.16 -18.06
CA PRO A 352 2.59 -28.30 -19.18
C PRO A 352 2.51 -27.08 -20.09
N GLY A 353 3.67 -26.48 -20.39
CA GLY A 353 3.77 -25.49 -21.46
C GLY A 353 3.39 -26.12 -22.81
N THR A 354 2.71 -25.36 -23.65
CA THR A 354 2.26 -25.83 -24.98
C THR A 354 3.02 -25.19 -26.14
N VAL A 355 3.94 -24.26 -25.84
CA VAL A 355 4.69 -23.47 -26.83
C VAL A 355 6.17 -23.50 -26.48
N GLU A 356 7.00 -23.89 -27.46
CA GLU A 356 8.47 -23.89 -27.37
C GLU A 356 9.04 -23.24 -28.66
N PRO A 357 9.24 -21.90 -28.68
CA PRO A 357 9.70 -21.20 -29.88
C PRO A 357 11.08 -21.67 -30.31
N GLU A 358 11.24 -22.03 -31.60
CA GLU A 358 12.47 -22.60 -32.15
C GLU A 358 13.67 -21.64 -32.00
N GLU A 359 13.43 -20.34 -32.10
CA GLU A 359 14.43 -19.28 -31.95
C GLU A 359 15.02 -19.20 -30.54
N LEU A 360 14.27 -19.65 -29.52
CA LEU A 360 14.70 -19.64 -28.12
C LEU A 360 15.46 -20.91 -27.72
N LYS A 361 15.23 -22.04 -28.40
CA LYS A 361 15.87 -23.33 -28.05
C LYS A 361 17.40 -23.25 -27.93
N PRO A 362 18.13 -22.54 -28.82
CA PRO A 362 19.58 -22.39 -28.70
C PRO A 362 20.04 -21.64 -27.44
N LEU A 363 19.14 -20.87 -26.81
CA LEU A 363 19.41 -20.06 -25.61
C LEU A 363 19.16 -20.84 -24.31
N VAL A 364 18.45 -21.96 -24.36
CA VAL A 364 18.11 -22.75 -23.17
C VAL A 364 19.32 -23.50 -22.63
N GLY A 365 19.31 -23.76 -21.33
CA GLY A 365 20.29 -24.56 -20.60
C GLY A 365 21.21 -23.72 -19.73
N GLN A 366 22.35 -24.30 -19.39
CA GLN A 366 23.35 -23.67 -18.53
C GLN A 366 24.15 -22.61 -19.30
N TRP A 367 24.33 -21.47 -18.65
CA TRP A 367 25.18 -20.36 -19.08
C TRP A 367 25.94 -19.79 -17.90
N PHE A 368 27.10 -19.19 -18.14
CA PHE A 368 27.94 -18.58 -17.14
C PHE A 368 28.16 -17.11 -17.45
N SER A 369 27.93 -16.26 -16.45
CA SER A 369 28.52 -14.92 -16.41
C SER A 369 29.70 -14.99 -15.46
N GLU A 370 30.91 -14.90 -16.03
CA GLU A 370 32.15 -15.14 -15.31
C GLU A 370 32.14 -16.51 -14.60
N GLY A 371 32.09 -16.54 -13.27
CA GLY A 371 31.98 -17.77 -12.48
C GLY A 371 30.56 -18.08 -11.98
N ALA A 372 29.58 -17.22 -12.25
CA ALA A 372 28.21 -17.38 -11.80
C ALA A 372 27.40 -18.20 -12.82
N GLU A 373 26.82 -19.30 -12.36
CA GLU A 373 26.00 -20.19 -13.19
C GLU A 373 24.54 -19.73 -13.24
N PHE A 374 24.00 -19.66 -14.45
CA PHE A 374 22.60 -19.35 -14.72
C PHE A 374 21.95 -20.46 -15.53
N THR A 375 20.69 -20.74 -15.21
CA THR A 375 19.82 -21.59 -16.01
C THR A 375 18.89 -20.71 -16.82
N PHE A 376 18.96 -20.82 -18.13
CA PHE A 376 18.00 -20.25 -19.07
C PHE A 376 16.99 -21.33 -19.46
N ALA A 377 15.71 -21.01 -19.46
CA ALA A 377 14.64 -21.95 -19.77
C ALA A 377 13.51 -21.26 -20.55
N ILE A 378 12.67 -22.04 -21.21
CA ILE A 378 11.42 -21.56 -21.79
C ILE A 378 10.29 -21.88 -20.81
N ALA A 379 9.55 -20.87 -20.40
CA ALA A 379 8.33 -21.02 -19.61
C ALA A 379 7.23 -20.17 -20.26
N ASP A 380 6.08 -20.79 -20.54
CA ASP A 380 4.94 -20.16 -21.21
C ASP A 380 5.33 -19.42 -22.52
N GLY A 381 6.22 -20.04 -23.30
CA GLY A 381 6.72 -19.48 -24.56
C GLY A 381 7.69 -18.31 -24.41
N LYS A 382 8.04 -17.88 -23.20
CA LYS A 382 9.00 -16.82 -22.92
C LYS A 382 10.34 -17.38 -22.47
N LEU A 383 11.42 -16.71 -22.85
CA LEU A 383 12.74 -16.98 -22.27
C LEU A 383 12.74 -16.51 -20.82
N THR A 384 13.30 -17.33 -19.94
CA THR A 384 13.46 -17.03 -18.52
C THR A 384 14.89 -17.36 -18.09
N ALA A 385 15.39 -16.68 -17.06
CA ALA A 385 16.69 -16.97 -16.46
C ALA A 385 16.65 -16.91 -14.94
N LYS A 386 17.51 -17.72 -14.31
CA LYS A 386 17.75 -17.69 -12.88
C LYS A 386 19.20 -18.06 -12.58
N LEU A 387 19.81 -17.39 -11.60
CA LEU A 387 21.07 -17.85 -11.00
C LEU A 387 20.83 -19.23 -10.36
N ALA A 388 21.64 -20.23 -10.70
CA ALA A 388 21.43 -21.62 -10.28
C ALA A 388 21.35 -21.78 -8.75
N ALA A 389 22.12 -20.98 -8.01
CA ALA A 389 22.15 -20.98 -6.55
C ALA A 389 21.07 -20.10 -5.89
N ALA A 390 20.21 -19.41 -6.66
CA ALA A 390 19.22 -18.51 -6.08
C ALA A 390 18.07 -19.29 -5.40
N PRO A 391 17.62 -18.84 -4.20
CA PRO A 391 16.44 -19.40 -3.54
C PRO A 391 15.21 -19.42 -4.45
N ALA A 392 14.27 -20.34 -4.19
CA ALA A 392 13.01 -20.43 -4.94
C ALA A 392 12.20 -19.11 -4.92
N THR A 393 12.32 -18.35 -3.84
CA THR A 393 11.65 -17.05 -3.64
C THR A 393 12.16 -15.92 -4.53
N VAL A 394 13.34 -16.05 -5.14
CA VAL A 394 13.84 -15.03 -6.07
C VAL A 394 13.07 -15.13 -7.39
N PRO A 395 12.40 -14.04 -7.84
CA PRO A 395 11.69 -14.04 -9.11
C PRO A 395 12.59 -14.38 -10.29
N LEU A 396 12.03 -15.09 -11.27
CA LEU A 396 12.72 -15.36 -12.53
C LEU A 396 12.91 -14.06 -13.31
N SER A 397 14.05 -13.94 -13.98
CA SER A 397 14.16 -12.95 -15.04
C SER A 397 13.33 -13.43 -16.23
N VAL A 398 12.49 -12.56 -16.78
CA VAL A 398 11.64 -12.85 -17.95
C VAL A 398 12.01 -11.90 -19.07
N PHE A 399 12.10 -12.41 -20.29
CA PHE A 399 12.56 -11.66 -21.45
C PHE A 399 11.45 -11.52 -22.49
N GLU A 400 11.28 -10.32 -23.04
CA GLU A 400 10.37 -10.02 -24.14
C GLU A 400 11.15 -9.53 -25.37
N PRO A 401 10.76 -9.94 -26.59
CA PRO A 401 11.48 -9.57 -27.80
C PRO A 401 11.36 -8.06 -28.09
N GLU A 402 12.48 -7.39 -28.36
CA GLU A 402 12.53 -6.01 -28.87
C GLU A 402 12.94 -5.95 -30.35
N GLY A 403 13.48 -7.03 -30.88
CA GLY A 403 13.95 -7.12 -32.25
C GLY A 403 14.64 -8.46 -32.50
N GLU A 404 15.24 -8.59 -33.68
CA GLU A 404 16.06 -9.76 -34.00
C GLU A 404 17.25 -9.82 -33.04
N ASP A 405 17.40 -10.96 -32.35
CA ASP A 405 18.48 -11.21 -31.40
C ASP A 405 18.57 -10.22 -30.21
N VAL A 406 17.51 -9.46 -29.94
CA VAL A 406 17.46 -8.50 -28.84
C VAL A 406 16.18 -8.68 -28.03
N TYR A 407 16.36 -8.84 -26.72
CA TYR A 407 15.29 -8.97 -25.76
C TYR A 407 15.41 -7.93 -24.65
N ARG A 408 14.28 -7.46 -24.11
CA ARG A 408 14.20 -6.67 -22.88
C ARG A 408 13.90 -7.59 -21.71
N THR A 409 14.61 -7.37 -20.61
CA THR A 409 14.29 -8.00 -19.33
C THR A 409 13.13 -7.26 -18.69
N VAL A 410 11.97 -7.90 -18.56
CA VAL A 410 10.74 -7.25 -18.05
C VAL A 410 10.43 -7.61 -16.60
N SER A 411 11.11 -8.63 -16.05
CA SER A 411 10.96 -9.07 -14.66
C SER A 411 12.29 -9.60 -14.12
N GLY A 412 12.39 -9.74 -12.79
CA GLY A 412 13.51 -10.35 -12.09
C GLY A 412 14.79 -9.51 -12.08
N ARG A 413 15.93 -10.19 -11.98
CA ARG A 413 17.26 -9.57 -11.99
C ARG A 413 17.45 -8.78 -13.29
N GLU A 414 18.14 -7.65 -13.23
CA GLU A 414 18.41 -6.77 -14.39
C GLU A 414 17.14 -6.32 -15.14
N ARG A 415 15.98 -6.22 -14.47
CA ARG A 415 14.75 -5.64 -15.04
C ARG A 415 15.06 -4.29 -15.67
N GLY A 416 14.61 -4.08 -16.91
CA GLY A 416 14.91 -2.91 -17.72
C GLY A 416 16.14 -3.05 -18.62
N GLU A 417 17.02 -4.04 -18.42
CA GLU A 417 18.23 -4.22 -19.23
C GLU A 417 18.00 -5.09 -20.47
N ARG A 418 18.83 -4.90 -21.49
CA ARG A 418 18.79 -5.70 -22.72
C ARG A 418 19.60 -6.99 -22.59
N LEU A 419 19.09 -8.04 -23.22
CA LEU A 419 19.84 -9.23 -23.60
C LEU A 419 20.05 -9.18 -25.13
N VAL A 420 21.31 -9.17 -25.56
CA VAL A 420 21.71 -9.13 -26.97
C VAL A 420 22.44 -10.40 -27.33
N ILE A 421 21.94 -11.12 -28.32
CA ILE A 421 22.49 -12.40 -28.77
C ILE A 421 23.56 -12.15 -29.83
N HIS A 422 24.68 -12.84 -29.70
CA HIS A 422 25.77 -12.82 -30.68
C HIS A 422 25.90 -14.20 -31.29
N ARG A 423 25.66 -14.30 -32.59
CA ARG A 423 25.74 -15.55 -33.35
C ARG A 423 27.08 -15.68 -34.07
N ARG A 424 27.45 -16.92 -34.41
CA ARG A 424 28.50 -17.23 -35.38
C ARG A 424 27.94 -17.15 -36.80
N ASP A 425 28.81 -17.21 -37.80
CA ASP A 425 28.42 -17.18 -39.22
C ASP A 425 27.51 -18.37 -39.61
N ASP A 426 27.56 -19.47 -38.87
CA ASP A 426 26.69 -20.64 -39.05
C ASP A 426 25.31 -20.51 -38.36
N GLY A 427 25.03 -19.37 -37.73
CA GLY A 427 23.78 -19.07 -37.02
C GLY A 427 23.72 -19.60 -35.59
N SER A 428 24.70 -20.38 -35.13
CA SER A 428 24.78 -20.87 -33.75
C SER A 428 25.03 -19.72 -32.77
N VAL A 429 24.45 -19.82 -31.57
CA VAL A 429 24.68 -18.83 -30.51
C VAL A 429 26.11 -18.97 -29.99
N ARG A 430 26.90 -17.91 -30.12
CA ARG A 430 28.26 -17.82 -29.58
C ARG A 430 28.23 -17.42 -28.10
N GLN A 431 27.49 -16.37 -27.82
CA GLN A 431 27.30 -15.78 -26.50
C GLN A 431 26.05 -14.91 -26.52
N PHE A 432 25.66 -14.38 -25.37
CA PHE A 432 24.84 -13.16 -25.32
C PHE A 432 25.37 -12.22 -24.24
N ASN A 433 24.99 -10.95 -24.35
CA ASN A 433 25.31 -9.91 -23.38
C ASN A 433 24.03 -9.45 -22.71
N TRP A 434 23.96 -9.54 -21.39
CA TRP A 434 22.82 -9.10 -20.59
C TRP A 434 23.25 -7.92 -19.70
N ALA A 435 22.62 -6.75 -19.89
CA ALA A 435 23.07 -5.42 -19.47
C ALA A 435 24.42 -5.01 -20.09
N THR A 436 25.47 -5.79 -19.83
CA THR A 436 26.77 -5.81 -20.52
C THR A 436 27.53 -7.11 -20.20
N TYR A 437 27.13 -7.81 -19.13
CA TYR A 437 27.71 -9.07 -18.69
C TYR A 437 27.60 -10.12 -19.75
N ARG A 438 28.71 -10.82 -19.98
CA ARG A 438 28.82 -11.81 -21.05
C ARG A 438 28.42 -13.17 -20.52
N PHE A 439 27.50 -13.81 -21.22
CA PHE A 439 27.06 -15.16 -20.95
C PHE A 439 27.63 -16.13 -21.98
N THR A 440 28.38 -17.12 -21.50
CA THR A 440 28.99 -18.18 -22.31
C THR A 440 28.63 -19.56 -21.78
N ARG A 441 28.79 -20.60 -22.59
CA ARG A 441 28.56 -21.99 -22.16
C ARG A 441 29.63 -22.51 -21.20
N GLU A 442 30.78 -21.85 -21.15
CA GLU A 442 31.89 -22.13 -20.23
C GLU A 442 32.12 -20.93 -19.29
N PRO A 443 32.62 -21.15 -18.06
CA PRO A 443 32.97 -20.07 -17.14
C PRO A 443 34.27 -19.39 -17.58
N LEU A 444 34.15 -18.27 -18.28
CA LEU A 444 35.29 -17.50 -18.79
C LEU A 444 35.51 -16.23 -17.98
N GLY A 445 36.77 -15.93 -17.65
CA GLY A 445 37.13 -14.66 -17.02
C GLY A 445 36.93 -13.46 -17.95
N PHE A 446 36.83 -12.26 -17.37
CA PHE A 446 36.75 -11.01 -18.14
C PHE A 446 37.89 -10.90 -19.16
N GLY A 447 37.55 -10.52 -20.39
CA GLY A 447 38.51 -10.31 -21.48
C GLY A 447 39.01 -11.58 -22.18
N GLN A 448 38.74 -12.79 -21.67
CA GLN A 448 39.07 -14.02 -22.40
C GLN A 448 38.20 -14.15 -23.66
N PRO A 449 38.71 -14.59 -24.81
CA PRO A 449 37.90 -14.73 -26.02
C PRO A 449 36.89 -15.87 -25.88
N THR A 450 35.67 -15.68 -26.40
CA THR A 450 34.66 -16.74 -26.47
C THR A 450 35.02 -17.72 -27.60
N PRO A 451 35.19 -19.02 -27.30
CA PRO A 451 35.56 -20.06 -28.27
C PRO A 451 34.65 -20.17 -29.50
#